data_AF-A0A1T4LT58-F1
#
_entry.id   AF-A0A1T4LT58-F1
#
_cell.length_a   1.000
_cell.length_b   1.000
_cell.length_c   1.000
_cell.angle_alpha   90.00
_cell.angle_beta   90.00
_cell.angle_gamma   90.00
#
_symmetry.space_group_name_H-M   'P 1'
#
loop_
_entity.id
_entity.type
_entity.pdbx_description
1 polymer ?
#
loop_
_entity_poly.entity_id
_entity_poly.type
_entity_poly.pdbx_seq_one_letter_code
_entity_poly.pdbx_strand_id
1 'polypeptide(L)'
;MLYTIIIAGIVIFWLVAVDRPVLKVKFKAGQIIASKGHFPPTFKHNVTDIAESTPFDGEMKVYHQRAGMKLTFSKAVPKKVQQRIRNVFPHQGFKSRGKVKKSH
;
A
#
# COMPACT_ATOMS: atom_id res chain seq x y z
N MET A 1 15.34 -6.11 -36.91
CA MET A 1 16.15 -6.23 -35.67
C MET A 1 16.12 -4.97 -34.81
N LEU A 2 16.22 -3.76 -35.35
CA LEU A 2 16.12 -2.54 -34.52
C LEU A 2 14.72 -2.32 -33.93
N TYR A 3 13.65 -2.52 -34.72
CA TYR A 3 12.27 -2.37 -34.25
C TYR A 3 11.91 -3.33 -33.11
N THR A 4 12.39 -4.57 -33.16
CA THR A 4 12.16 -5.57 -32.12
C THR A 4 12.82 -5.17 -30.79
N ILE A 5 14.01 -4.56 -30.84
CA ILE A 5 14.73 -4.06 -29.65
C ILE A 5 13.98 -2.88 -29.02
N ILE A 6 13.50 -1.94 -29.84
CA ILE A 6 12.74 -0.78 -29.36
C ILE A 6 11.43 -1.22 -28.69
N ILE A 7 10.69 -2.13 -29.33
CA ILE A 7 9.43 -2.67 -28.78
C ILE A 7 9.69 -3.39 -27.46
N ALA A 8 10.72 -4.24 -27.40
CA ALA A 8 11.09 -4.93 -26.16
C ALA A 8 11.44 -3.93 -25.03
N GLY A 9 12.19 -2.88 -25.36
CA GLY A 9 12.53 -1.82 -24.40
C GLY A 9 11.29 -1.09 -23.86
N ILE A 10 10.34 -0.74 -24.74
CA ILE A 10 9.08 -0.11 -24.34
C ILE A 10 8.27 -1.03 -23.43
N VAL A 11 8.15 -2.32 -23.77
CA VAL A 11 7.39 -3.30 -22.96
C VAL A 11 8.00 -3.49 -21.57
N ILE A 12 9.34 -3.61 -21.48
CA ILE A 12 10.04 -3.73 -20.20
C ILE A 12 9.83 -2.44 -19.37
N PHE A 13 10.01 -1.27 -19.98
CA PHE A 13 9.79 0.01 -19.32
C PHE A 13 8.36 0.13 -18.80
N TRP A 14 7.36 -0.25 -19.60
CA TRP A 14 5.97 -0.20 -19.22
C TRP A 14 5.66 -1.16 -18.05
N LEU A 15 6.20 -2.38 -18.08
CA LEU A 15 6.05 -3.36 -17.00
C LEU A 15 6.67 -2.86 -15.67
N VAL A 16 7.82 -2.20 -15.72
CA VAL A 16 8.50 -1.66 -14.52
C VAL A 16 7.81 -0.40 -14.00
N ALA A 17 7.27 0.44 -14.89
CA ALA A 17 6.60 1.69 -14.53
C ALA A 17 5.22 1.48 -13.85
N VAL A 18 4.62 0.30 -13.96
CA VAL A 18 3.33 -0.03 -13.34
C VAL A 18 3.50 -0.39 -11.84
N ASP A 19 4.14 0.49 -11.06
CA ASP A 19 4.07 0.44 -9.58
C ASP A 19 2.85 1.23 -9.12
N ARG A 20 1.64 0.63 -9.22
CA ARG A 20 0.36 1.25 -8.82
C ARG A 20 -0.16 0.66 -7.49
N PRO A 21 0.36 1.06 -6.33
CA PRO A 21 -0.20 0.67 -5.04
C PRO A 21 -1.54 1.38 -4.78
N VAL A 22 -2.48 0.67 -4.17
CA VAL A 22 -3.80 1.19 -3.76
C VAL A 22 -3.69 2.11 -2.55
N LEU A 23 -2.75 1.81 -1.66
CA LEU A 23 -2.40 2.65 -0.52
C LEU A 23 -0.87 2.66 -0.39
N LYS A 24 -0.28 3.85 -0.30
CA LYS A 24 1.13 4.06 0.03
C LYS A 24 1.22 4.99 1.24
N VAL A 25 1.93 4.58 2.27
CA VAL A 25 2.12 5.34 3.51
C VAL A 25 3.62 5.41 3.82
N LYS A 26 4.10 6.61 4.16
CA LYS A 26 5.47 6.83 4.62
C LYS A 26 5.47 7.18 6.10
N PHE A 27 6.36 6.53 6.83
CA PHE A 27 6.58 6.71 8.25
C PHE A 27 7.96 7.31 8.49
N LYS A 28 8.04 8.23 9.45
CA LYS A 28 9.31 8.72 10.02
C LYS A 28 9.14 9.03 11.49
N ALA A 29 10.08 8.57 12.31
CA ALA A 29 10.09 8.73 13.76
C ALA A 29 8.76 8.34 14.42
N GLY A 30 8.06 7.32 13.91
CA GLY A 30 6.76 6.90 14.46
C GLY A 30 5.56 7.72 14.01
N GLN A 31 5.71 8.64 13.06
CA GLN A 31 4.61 9.43 12.51
C GLN A 31 4.39 9.19 11.03
N ILE A 32 3.14 9.32 10.58
CA ILE A 32 2.78 9.25 9.16
C ILE A 32 3.07 10.60 8.51
N ILE A 33 4.12 10.68 7.68
CA ILE A 33 4.44 11.91 6.95
C ILE A 33 3.55 12.07 5.72
N ALA A 34 3.26 10.96 5.04
CA ALA A 34 2.54 10.98 3.78
C ALA A 34 1.67 9.74 3.64
N SER A 35 0.45 9.93 3.15
CA SER A 35 -0.45 8.86 2.73
C SER A 35 -1.02 9.17 1.35
N LYS A 36 -1.04 8.18 0.47
CA LYS A 36 -1.59 8.28 -0.89
C LYS A 36 -2.49 7.10 -1.14
N GLY A 37 -3.73 7.36 -1.57
CA GLY A 37 -4.74 6.33 -1.83
C GLY A 37 -5.76 6.17 -0.71
N HIS A 38 -6.64 5.19 -0.83
CA HIS A 38 -7.71 4.97 0.16
C HIS A 38 -7.13 4.34 1.43
N PHE A 39 -7.18 5.07 2.53
CA PHE A 39 -6.79 4.59 3.85
C PHE A 39 -8.05 4.39 4.70
N PRO A 40 -8.49 3.14 4.96
CA PRO A 40 -9.64 2.88 5.81
C PRO A 40 -9.48 3.54 7.20
N PRO A 41 -10.48 4.27 7.72
CA PRO A 41 -10.33 5.05 8.95
C PRO A 41 -9.88 4.23 10.16
N THR A 42 -10.47 3.05 10.37
CA THR A 42 -10.10 2.13 11.46
C THR A 42 -8.67 1.64 11.33
N PHE A 43 -8.23 1.35 10.10
CA PHE A 43 -6.85 0.95 9.86
C PHE A 43 -5.87 2.10 10.10
N LYS A 44 -6.26 3.33 9.75
CA LYS A 44 -5.44 4.54 9.99
C LYS A 44 -5.19 4.72 11.47
N HIS A 45 -6.24 4.67 12.28
CA HIS A 45 -6.11 4.81 13.73
C HIS A 45 -5.20 3.73 14.32
N ASN A 46 -5.48 2.45 14.04
CA ASN A 46 -4.67 1.34 14.54
C ASN A 46 -3.18 1.46 14.15
N VAL A 47 -2.90 1.89 12.92
CA VAL A 47 -1.54 2.08 12.43
C VAL A 47 -0.85 3.26 13.11
N THR A 48 -1.57 4.36 13.34
CA THR A 48 -1.06 5.50 14.10
C THR A 48 -0.72 5.08 15.52
N ASP A 49 -1.61 4.36 16.21
CA ASP A 49 -1.38 3.92 17.60
C ASP A 49 -0.16 3.00 17.70
N ILE A 50 0.03 2.11 16.72
CA ILE A 50 1.24 1.26 16.63
C ILE A 50 2.50 2.10 16.42
N ALA A 51 2.42 3.13 15.58
CA ALA A 51 3.56 3.98 15.24
C ALA A 51 3.95 4.91 16.42
N GLU A 52 2.98 5.39 17.20
CA GLU A 52 3.20 6.13 18.43
C GLU A 52 3.80 5.24 19.54
N SER A 53 3.28 4.02 19.68
CA SER A 53 3.78 3.04 20.67
C SER A 53 5.20 2.56 20.38
N THR A 54 5.63 2.56 19.12
CA THR A 54 6.94 2.07 18.72
C THR A 54 7.43 2.88 17.53
N PRO A 55 8.22 3.94 17.74
CA PRO A 55 8.72 4.77 16.65
C PRO A 55 9.53 3.95 15.64
N PHE A 56 9.18 4.08 14.35
CA PHE A 56 9.90 3.44 13.25
C PHE A 56 9.91 4.31 12.00
N ASP A 57 10.84 3.99 11.11
CA ASP A 57 10.97 4.60 9.80
C ASP A 57 10.64 3.58 8.71
N GLY A 58 10.08 4.06 7.60
CA GLY A 58 9.93 3.24 6.40
C GLY A 58 8.68 3.53 5.58
N GLU A 59 8.43 2.67 4.61
CA GLU A 59 7.25 2.75 3.75
C GLU A 59 6.41 1.48 3.86
N MET A 60 5.08 1.66 3.79
CA MET A 60 4.09 0.61 3.66
C MET A 60 3.33 0.81 2.35
N LYS A 61 3.19 -0.25 1.56
CA LYS A 61 2.42 -0.25 0.32
C LYS A 61 1.42 -1.41 0.32
N VAL A 62 0.22 -1.12 -0.15
CA VAL A 62 -0.85 -2.11 -0.37
C VAL A 62 -1.10 -2.25 -1.86
N TYR A 63 -1.05 -3.47 -2.35
CA TYR A 63 -1.31 -3.81 -3.75
C TYR A 63 -2.59 -4.61 -3.88
N HIS A 64 -3.33 -4.38 -4.96
CA HIS A 64 -4.43 -5.26 -5.33
C HIS A 64 -3.89 -6.46 -6.12
N GLN A 65 -4.17 -7.67 -5.66
CA GLN A 65 -3.82 -8.92 -6.34
C GLN A 65 -5.08 -9.74 -6.62
N ARG A 66 -4.99 -10.73 -7.52
CA ARG A 66 -6.12 -11.63 -7.84
C ARG A 66 -6.67 -12.34 -6.59
N ALA A 67 -5.80 -12.71 -5.65
CA ALA A 67 -6.17 -13.36 -4.39
C ALA A 67 -6.61 -12.38 -3.28
N GLY A 68 -6.56 -11.06 -3.53
CA GLY A 68 -6.91 -10.04 -2.54
C GLY A 68 -5.84 -8.96 -2.36
N MET A 69 -5.90 -8.25 -1.25
CA MET A 69 -4.98 -7.15 -0.96
C MET A 69 -3.68 -7.68 -0.36
N LYS A 70 -2.54 -7.34 -0.97
CA LYS A 70 -1.21 -7.67 -0.45
C LYS A 70 -0.59 -6.46 0.23
N LEU A 71 -0.22 -6.64 1.48
CA LEU A 71 0.52 -5.67 2.27
C LEU A 71 2.04 -5.91 2.14
N THR A 72 2.79 -4.86 1.85
CA THR A 72 4.25 -4.90 1.69
C THR A 72 4.89 -3.76 2.46
N PHE A 73 6.08 -4.00 2.99
CA PHE A 73 6.83 -3.05 3.80
C PHE A 73 8.24 -2.88 3.25
N SER A 74 8.81 -1.69 3.46
CA SER A 74 10.24 -1.45 3.25
C SER A 74 11.08 -2.21 4.27
N LYS A 75 12.35 -2.48 3.94
CA LYS A 75 13.31 -3.16 4.84
C LYS A 75 13.58 -2.41 6.15
N ALA A 76 13.32 -1.10 6.19
CA ALA A 76 13.49 -0.27 7.37
C ALA A 76 12.47 -0.56 8.49
N VAL A 77 11.31 -1.12 8.16
CA VAL A 77 10.25 -1.39 9.15
C VAL A 77 10.61 -2.67 9.94
N PRO A 78 10.71 -2.63 11.29
CA PRO A 78 11.03 -3.81 12.09
C PRO A 78 10.00 -4.93 11.92
N LYS A 79 10.44 -6.20 11.87
CA LYS A 79 9.55 -7.36 11.65
C LYS A 79 8.38 -7.43 12.66
N LYS A 80 8.62 -7.07 13.92
CA LYS A 80 7.59 -7.02 14.97
C LYS A 80 6.48 -6.02 14.64
N VAL A 81 6.86 -4.83 14.17
CA VAL A 81 5.92 -3.78 13.72
C VAL A 81 5.16 -4.24 12.47
N GLN A 82 5.85 -4.83 11.49
CA GLN A 82 5.21 -5.37 10.29
C GLN A 82 4.11 -6.38 10.66
N GLN A 83 4.38 -7.28 11.62
CA GLN A 83 3.41 -8.27 12.04
C GLN A 83 2.23 -7.64 12.80
N ARG A 84 2.46 -6.66 13.69
CA ARG A 84 1.38 -5.92 14.35
C ARG A 84 0.46 -5.25 13.33
N ILE A 85 1.04 -4.59 12.31
CA ILE A 85 0.27 -3.94 11.24
C ILE A 85 -0.49 -4.99 10.40
N ARG A 86 0.10 -6.15 10.12
CA ARG A 86 -0.62 -7.27 9.44
C ARG A 86 -1.82 -7.75 10.25
N ASN A 87 -1.70 -7.86 11.57
CA ASN A 87 -2.78 -8.34 12.42
C ASN A 87 -4.00 -7.40 12.42
N VAL A 88 -3.77 -6.10 12.24
CA VAL A 88 -4.85 -5.08 12.16
C VAL A 88 -5.25 -4.75 10.72
N PHE A 89 -4.74 -5.49 9.72
CA PHE A 89 -4.95 -5.18 8.32
C PHE A 89 -6.38 -5.56 7.86
N PRO A 90 -7.17 -4.61 7.32
CA PRO A 90 -8.53 -4.91 6.91
C PRO A 90 -8.56 -5.55 5.52
N HIS A 91 -8.54 -6.89 5.47
CA HIS A 91 -8.59 -7.65 4.21
C HIS A 91 -9.81 -7.31 3.33
N GLN A 92 -10.93 -6.88 3.94
CA GLN A 92 -12.15 -6.48 3.24
C GLN A 92 -12.33 -4.95 3.12
N GLY A 93 -11.55 -4.15 3.85
CA GLY A 93 -11.75 -2.69 3.96
C GLY A 93 -11.27 -1.88 2.75
N PHE A 94 -10.50 -2.49 1.85
CA PHE A 94 -10.03 -1.84 0.61
C PHE A 94 -10.88 -2.18 -0.62
N LYS A 95 -11.92 -3.02 -0.46
CA LYS A 95 -12.91 -3.20 -1.52
C LYS A 95 -13.68 -1.88 -1.63
N SER A 96 -13.49 -1.17 -2.74
CA SER A 96 -14.36 -0.06 -3.12
C SER A 96 -15.82 -0.53 -2.94
N ARG A 97 -16.55 0.06 -1.99
CA ARG A 97 -18.01 -0.03 -1.98
C ARG A 97 -18.47 0.64 -3.27
N GLY A 98 -18.61 -0.14 -4.33
CA GLY A 98 -19.52 0.17 -5.42
C GLY A 98 -20.93 0.17 -4.85
N LYS A 99 -21.35 1.28 -4.24
CA LYS A 99 -22.76 1.61 -4.06
C LYS A 99 -22.98 2.96 -4.70
N VAL A 100 -23.20 2.92 -6.01
CA VAL A 100 -24.03 3.92 -6.69
C VAL A 100 -25.36 3.92 -5.94
N LYS A 101 -25.56 4.90 -5.05
CA LYS A 101 -26.87 5.18 -4.49
C LYS A 101 -27.61 5.98 -5.57
N LYS A 102 -28.29 5.29 -6.50
CA LYS A 102 -29.33 5.93 -7.31
C LYS A 102 -30.44 6.32 -6.33
N SER A 103 -30.51 7.60 -6.02
CA SER A 103 -31.71 8.19 -5.42
C SER A 103 -32.77 8.22 -6.51
N HIS A 104 -33.92 7.62 -6.24
CA HIS A 104 -35.13 7.76 -7.03
C HIS A 104 -36.25 8.21 -6.10
#